data_AF-A0A968WJE5-F1
#
_entry.id   AF-A0A968WJE5-F1
#
_cell.length_a   1.000
_cell.length_b   1.000
_cell.length_c   1.000
_cell.angle_alpha   90.00
_cell.angle_beta   90.00
_cell.angle_gamma   90.00
#
_symmetry.space_group_name_H-M   'P 1'
#
loop_
_entity.id
_entity.type
_entity.pdbx_description
1 polymer ?
#
loop_
_entity_poly.entity_id
_entity_poly.type
_entity_poly.pdbx_seq_one_letter_code
_entity_poly.pdbx_strand_id
1 'polypeptide(L)'
;MIRNLLLTALRSLNKNKFFSLLNILGLGLGMAVFLFIAQYVHFERSYEEFIPDARNIYRVNLEIKQNREQVMASAENFPGVGPALDAEFAEVLGYARLYNLGYKNNAIITNEEAEPDPIAAKHRHFLYADSSFLPMMGYTLLSGDPKTALAEPLTAVISEKYARIYFGDEDPIGKTLRMQDDDYANELVKVTGVFKELPANYTPVGLTCCFSYEDTVWPWRLGSGPV
;
A
#
# COMPACT_ATOMS: atom_id res chain seq x y z
N MET A 1 -7.12 -52.98 -21.75
CA MET A 1 -6.14 -52.51 -22.76
C MET A 1 -5.19 -51.44 -22.20
N ILE A 2 -5.67 -50.39 -21.53
CA ILE A 2 -4.84 -49.31 -20.92
C ILE A 2 -3.76 -49.86 -19.96
N ARG A 3 -4.09 -50.86 -19.15
CA ARG A 3 -3.14 -51.51 -18.23
C ARG A 3 -1.91 -52.10 -18.92
N ASN A 4 -2.10 -52.73 -20.08
CA ASN A 4 -1.00 -53.34 -20.84
C ASN A 4 -0.15 -52.26 -21.53
N LEU A 5 -0.77 -51.18 -22.01
CA LEU A 5 -0.05 -50.04 -22.60
C LEU A 5 0.84 -49.34 -21.55
N LEU A 6 0.32 -49.08 -20.35
CA LEU A 6 1.09 -48.50 -19.23
C LEU A 6 2.25 -49.41 -18.81
N LEU A 7 2.01 -50.72 -18.65
CA LEU A 7 3.06 -51.70 -18.30
C LEU A 7 4.18 -51.74 -19.35
N THR A 8 3.83 -51.60 -20.62
CA THR A 8 4.80 -51.63 -21.73
C THR A 8 5.63 -50.34 -21.74
N ALA A 9 5.00 -49.19 -21.53
CA ALA A 9 5.68 -47.90 -21.39
C ALA A 9 6.65 -47.88 -20.20
N LEU A 10 6.24 -48.36 -19.02
CA LEU A 10 7.08 -48.46 -17.82
C LEU A 10 8.29 -49.39 -18.03
N ARG A 11 8.11 -50.53 -18.70
CA ARG A 11 9.23 -51.43 -19.04
C ARG A 11 10.20 -50.79 -20.03
N SER A 12 9.70 -50.01 -20.98
CA SER A 12 10.52 -49.25 -21.95
C SER A 12 11.37 -48.18 -21.25
N LEU A 13 10.77 -47.42 -20.34
CA LEU A 13 11.47 -46.41 -19.52
C LEU A 13 12.59 -47.04 -18.68
N ASN A 14 12.33 -48.22 -18.08
CA ASN A 14 13.33 -48.95 -17.29
C ASN A 14 14.45 -49.58 -18.13
N LYS A 15 14.22 -49.84 -19.43
CA LYS A 15 15.24 -50.39 -20.34
C LYS A 15 16.22 -49.31 -20.82
N ASN A 16 15.72 -48.10 -21.07
CA ASN A 16 16.49 -46.95 -21.55
C ASN A 16 16.66 -45.87 -20.46
N LYS A 17 17.25 -46.24 -19.32
CA LYS A 17 17.26 -45.41 -18.10
C LYS A 17 17.87 -44.02 -18.28
N PHE A 18 19.03 -43.92 -18.95
CA PHE A 18 19.72 -42.64 -19.14
C PHE A 18 18.92 -41.68 -20.03
N PHE A 19 18.43 -42.15 -21.18
CA PHE A 19 17.63 -41.34 -22.10
C PHE A 19 16.28 -40.94 -21.49
N SER A 20 15.64 -41.86 -20.78
CA SER A 20 14.38 -41.59 -20.07
C SER A 20 14.58 -40.57 -18.97
N LEU A 21 15.66 -40.66 -18.20
CA LEU A 21 16.01 -39.68 -17.16
C LEU A 21 16.22 -38.29 -17.75
N LEU A 22 16.98 -38.18 -18.83
CA LEU A 22 17.28 -36.90 -19.48
C LEU A 22 15.99 -36.22 -19.99
N ASN A 23 15.09 -36.97 -20.61
CA ASN A 23 13.80 -36.44 -21.08
C ASN A 23 12.86 -36.05 -19.93
N ILE A 24 12.77 -36.88 -18.87
CA ILE A 24 11.93 -36.57 -17.71
C ILE A 24 12.44 -35.33 -16.98
N LEU A 25 13.76 -35.19 -16.82
CA LEU A 25 14.37 -34.01 -16.20
C LEU A 25 14.18 -32.77 -17.06
N GLY A 26 14.39 -32.86 -18.38
CA GLY A 26 14.19 -31.73 -19.29
C GLY A 26 12.74 -31.24 -19.31
N LEU A 27 11.78 -32.17 -19.41
CA LEU A 27 10.35 -31.85 -19.35
C LEU A 27 9.94 -31.32 -17.97
N GLY A 28 10.42 -31.96 -16.90
CA GLY A 28 10.15 -31.56 -15.52
C GLY A 28 10.67 -30.15 -15.22
N LEU A 29 11.90 -29.84 -15.65
CA LEU A 29 12.49 -28.52 -15.49
C LEU A 29 11.75 -27.47 -16.32
N GLY A 30 11.41 -27.77 -17.58
CA GLY A 30 10.62 -26.87 -18.42
C GLY A 30 9.26 -26.54 -17.82
N MET A 31 8.57 -27.55 -17.29
CA MET A 31 7.27 -27.37 -16.63
C MET A 31 7.39 -26.60 -15.32
N ALA A 32 8.45 -26.83 -14.52
CA ALA A 32 8.71 -26.08 -13.29
C ALA A 32 8.96 -24.60 -13.58
N VAL A 33 9.80 -24.28 -14.58
CA VAL A 33 10.08 -22.90 -14.99
C VAL A 33 8.80 -22.23 -15.49
N PHE A 34 7.99 -22.90 -16.31
CA PHE A 34 6.71 -22.39 -16.76
C PHE A 34 5.76 -22.07 -15.60
N LEU A 35 5.63 -22.99 -14.63
CA LEU A 35 4.75 -22.78 -13.47
C LEU A 35 5.22 -21.61 -12.59
N PHE A 36 6.53 -21.43 -12.40
CA PHE A 36 7.04 -20.27 -11.67
C PHE A 36 6.75 -18.96 -12.38
N ILE A 37 6.92 -18.90 -13.70
CA ILE A 37 6.59 -17.70 -14.49
C ILE A 37 5.08 -17.45 -14.45
N ALA A 38 4.25 -18.48 -14.64
CA ALA A 38 2.80 -18.35 -14.60
C ALA A 38 2.31 -17.86 -13.23
N GLN A 39 2.86 -18.39 -12.14
CA GLN A 39 2.56 -17.93 -10.79
C GLN A 39 2.99 -16.48 -10.58
N TYR A 40 4.15 -16.08 -11.07
CA TYR A 40 4.63 -14.69 -11.00
C TYR A 40 3.73 -13.73 -11.76
N VAL A 41 3.32 -14.08 -12.99
CA VAL A 41 2.38 -13.27 -13.78
C VAL A 41 1.02 -13.17 -13.10
N HIS A 42 0.53 -14.27 -12.50
CA HIS A 42 -0.71 -14.23 -11.73
C HIS A 42 -0.61 -13.30 -10.52
N PHE A 43 0.49 -13.39 -9.78
CA PHE A 43 0.79 -12.51 -8.65
C PHE A 43 0.77 -11.03 -9.06
N GLU A 44 1.47 -10.66 -10.12
CA GLU A 44 1.51 -9.26 -10.63
C GLU A 44 0.13 -8.76 -11.10
N ARG A 45 -0.71 -9.63 -11.68
CA ARG A 45 -2.05 -9.23 -12.17
C ARG A 45 -3.11 -9.17 -11.09
N SER A 46 -2.93 -9.90 -9.99
CA SER A 46 -3.88 -9.94 -8.86
C SER A 46 -3.80 -8.71 -7.95
N TYR A 47 -2.87 -7.79 -8.22
CA TYR A 47 -2.63 -6.60 -7.40
C TYR A 47 -3.86 -5.70 -7.20
N GLU A 48 -4.64 -5.44 -8.25
CA GLU A 48 -5.75 -4.48 -8.22
C GLU A 48 -7.07 -5.10 -7.73
N GLU A 49 -7.13 -6.41 -7.49
CA GLU A 49 -8.39 -7.13 -7.20
C GLU A 49 -9.05 -6.68 -5.90
N PHE A 50 -8.31 -6.09 -4.96
CA PHE A 50 -8.87 -5.62 -3.69
C PHE A 50 -9.50 -4.23 -3.78
N ILE A 51 -9.17 -3.43 -4.81
CA ILE A 51 -9.65 -2.05 -4.95
C ILE A 51 -11.08 -2.11 -5.51
N PRO A 52 -12.09 -1.67 -4.75
CA PRO A 52 -13.45 -1.56 -5.27
C PRO A 52 -13.44 -0.58 -6.44
N ASP A 53 -14.00 -1.00 -7.56
CA ASP A 53 -14.15 -0.16 -8.74
C ASP A 53 -12.83 0.45 -9.26
N ALA A 54 -11.72 -0.32 -9.19
CA ALA A 54 -10.38 0.09 -9.60
C ALA A 54 -10.30 0.77 -10.97
N ARG A 55 -11.20 0.40 -11.91
CA ARG A 55 -11.26 0.96 -13.27
C ARG A 55 -11.69 2.43 -13.31
N ASN A 56 -12.35 2.92 -12.28
CA ASN A 56 -12.85 4.28 -12.16
C ASN A 56 -12.02 5.14 -11.19
N ILE A 57 -10.87 4.63 -10.72
CA ILE A 57 -9.94 5.38 -9.87
C ILE A 57 -8.78 5.87 -10.73
N TYR A 58 -8.57 7.18 -10.73
CA TYR A 58 -7.58 7.83 -11.58
C TYR A 58 -6.58 8.62 -10.76
N ARG A 59 -5.30 8.59 -11.16
CA ARG A 59 -4.26 9.49 -10.64
C ARG A 59 -4.09 10.67 -11.59
N VAL A 60 -4.21 11.87 -11.05
CA VAL A 60 -4.05 13.11 -11.82
C VAL A 60 -2.58 13.55 -11.81
N ASN A 61 -1.88 13.27 -12.91
CA ASN A 61 -0.49 13.69 -13.09
C ASN A 61 -0.40 15.16 -13.55
N LEU A 62 0.73 15.82 -13.30
CA LEU A 62 1.00 17.18 -13.72
C LEU A 62 1.95 17.18 -14.93
N GLU A 63 1.54 17.81 -16.03
CA GLU A 63 2.40 18.07 -17.20
C GLU A 63 2.43 19.58 -17.46
N ILE A 64 3.63 20.18 -17.46
CA ILE A 64 3.82 21.61 -17.76
C ILE A 64 4.49 21.74 -19.12
N LYS A 65 3.83 22.47 -20.04
CA LYS A 65 4.34 22.77 -21.37
C LYS A 65 4.65 24.25 -21.52
N GLN A 66 5.80 24.56 -22.11
CA GLN A 66 6.19 25.92 -22.52
C GLN A 66 6.47 25.89 -24.02
N ASN A 67 5.89 26.82 -24.79
CA ASN A 67 6.03 26.85 -26.26
C ASN A 67 5.69 25.52 -26.96
N ARG A 68 4.70 24.78 -26.44
CA ARG A 68 4.29 23.42 -26.89
C ARG A 68 5.33 22.31 -26.64
N GLU A 69 6.44 22.60 -25.99
CA GLU A 69 7.40 21.61 -25.52
C GLU A 69 7.15 21.28 -24.05
N GLN A 70 7.29 20.00 -23.68
CA GLN A 70 7.15 19.55 -22.32
C GLN A 70 8.38 19.97 -21.51
N VAL A 71 8.16 20.79 -20.49
CA VAL A 71 9.22 21.28 -19.59
C VAL A 71 9.25 20.48 -18.29
N MET A 72 8.09 19.97 -17.85
CA MET A 72 7.99 19.16 -16.64
C MET A 72 6.90 18.11 -16.80
N ALA A 73 7.14 16.91 -16.31
CA ALA A 73 6.08 15.98 -15.95
C ALA A 73 6.36 15.42 -14.55
N SER A 74 5.32 15.35 -13.73
CA SER A 74 5.38 14.79 -12.38
C SER A 74 4.17 13.90 -12.12
N ALA A 75 4.40 12.86 -11.32
CA ALA A 75 3.32 12.07 -10.72
C ALA A 75 2.66 12.79 -9.53
N GLU A 76 3.28 13.86 -9.05
CA GLU A 76 2.77 14.75 -8.00
C GLU A 76 1.96 15.89 -8.61
N ASN A 77 1.03 16.43 -7.84
CA ASN A 77 0.19 17.54 -8.26
C ASN A 77 -0.09 18.51 -7.11
N PHE A 78 -0.58 19.70 -7.43
CA PHE A 78 -0.93 20.69 -6.42
C PHE A 78 -2.15 20.24 -5.60
N PRO A 79 -2.17 20.51 -4.29
CA PRO A 79 -3.23 20.00 -3.40
C PRO A 79 -4.63 20.55 -3.71
N GLY A 80 -4.72 21.66 -4.45
CA GLY A 80 -5.99 22.24 -4.88
C GLY A 80 -6.67 21.52 -6.04
N VAL A 81 -5.97 20.63 -6.76
CA VAL A 81 -6.52 19.96 -7.94
C VAL A 81 -7.66 19.02 -7.59
N GLY A 82 -7.52 18.21 -6.54
CA GLY A 82 -8.58 17.30 -6.09
C GLY A 82 -9.90 18.04 -5.76
N PRO A 83 -9.89 19.01 -4.84
CA PRO A 83 -11.06 19.81 -4.52
C PRO A 83 -11.66 20.57 -5.71
N ALA A 84 -10.82 21.10 -6.61
CA ALA A 84 -11.31 21.80 -7.80
C ALA A 84 -12.04 20.84 -8.77
N LEU A 85 -11.49 19.64 -8.99
CA LEU A 85 -12.13 18.64 -9.84
C LEU A 85 -13.48 18.17 -9.27
N ASP A 86 -13.56 17.95 -7.97
CA ASP A 86 -14.78 17.58 -7.26
C ASP A 86 -15.86 18.67 -7.34
N ALA A 87 -15.46 19.95 -7.30
CA ALA A 87 -16.38 21.08 -7.39
C ALA A 87 -16.85 21.39 -8.81
N GLU A 88 -16.01 21.17 -9.83
CA GLU A 88 -16.28 21.58 -11.21
C GLU A 88 -16.89 20.47 -12.08
N PHE A 89 -16.66 19.20 -11.76
CA PHE A 89 -17.10 18.06 -12.57
C PHE A 89 -18.01 17.12 -11.78
N ALA A 90 -19.27 17.00 -12.20
CA ALA A 90 -20.25 16.12 -11.56
C ALA A 90 -19.91 14.62 -11.69
N GLU A 91 -19.06 14.26 -12.64
CA GLU A 91 -18.56 12.90 -12.85
C GLU A 91 -17.52 12.47 -11.80
N VAL A 92 -16.93 13.43 -11.06
CA VAL A 92 -16.02 13.14 -9.96
C VAL A 92 -16.85 12.82 -8.72
N LEU A 93 -16.90 11.54 -8.35
CA LEU A 93 -17.68 11.06 -7.20
C LEU A 93 -16.96 11.25 -5.86
N GLY A 94 -15.68 11.60 -5.91
CA GLY A 94 -14.84 11.86 -4.77
C GLY A 94 -13.37 11.94 -5.18
N TYR A 95 -12.56 12.49 -4.28
CA TYR A 95 -11.12 12.60 -4.43
C TYR A 95 -10.43 12.21 -3.12
N ALA A 96 -9.16 11.83 -3.21
CA ALA A 96 -8.28 11.74 -2.06
C ALA A 96 -6.89 12.24 -2.46
N ARG A 97 -6.29 13.08 -1.61
CA ARG A 97 -4.90 13.51 -1.75
C ARG A 97 -4.02 12.53 -1.00
N LEU A 98 -2.85 12.27 -1.57
CA LEU A 98 -1.82 11.42 -0.99
C LEU A 98 -0.51 12.19 -0.98
N TYR A 99 0.17 12.22 0.15
CA TYR A 99 1.51 12.76 0.27
C TYR A 99 2.48 11.70 0.80
N ASN A 100 3.74 11.86 0.42
CA ASN A 100 4.82 10.93 0.71
C ASN A 100 4.58 9.55 0.07
N LEU A 101 4.52 9.47 -1.27
CA LEU A 101 4.44 8.20 -2.02
C LEU A 101 5.81 7.75 -2.59
N GLY A 102 6.93 8.19 -1.99
CA GLY A 102 8.26 8.15 -2.61
C GLY A 102 9.36 7.33 -1.90
N TYR A 103 10.57 7.37 -2.47
CA TYR A 103 11.74 6.60 -2.04
C TYR A 103 12.46 7.16 -0.79
N LYS A 104 12.13 8.38 -0.34
CA LYS A 104 12.74 9.06 0.81
C LYS A 104 11.83 9.09 2.03
N ASN A 105 11.03 8.05 2.21
CA ASN A 105 10.08 7.97 3.30
C ASN A 105 10.73 7.20 4.42
N ASN A 106 11.29 7.89 5.41
CA ASN A 106 11.56 7.27 6.69
C ASN A 106 10.72 7.99 7.74
N ALA A 107 9.90 7.22 8.44
CA ALA A 107 9.30 7.66 9.69
C ALA A 107 9.82 6.77 10.82
N ILE A 108 10.18 7.37 11.93
CA ILE A 108 10.33 6.69 13.21
C ILE A 108 9.01 6.90 13.95
N ILE A 109 8.34 5.80 14.26
CA ILE A 109 7.11 5.82 15.05
C ILE A 109 7.43 5.19 16.40
N THR A 110 7.12 5.93 17.46
CA THR A 110 7.44 5.57 18.83
C THR A 110 6.16 5.54 19.67
N ASN A 111 5.93 4.43 20.36
CA ASN A 111 5.03 4.41 21.51
C ASN A 111 5.84 4.73 22.77
N GLU A 112 5.71 5.95 23.29
CA GLU A 112 6.42 6.41 24.49
C GLU A 112 5.83 5.84 25.79
N GLU A 113 4.57 5.39 25.74
CA GLU A 113 3.83 4.85 26.89
C GLU A 113 3.89 3.31 26.95
N ALA A 114 4.65 2.67 26.06
CA ALA A 114 4.83 1.22 26.09
C ALA A 114 5.62 0.79 27.33
N GLU A 115 5.14 -0.26 28.01
CA GLU A 115 5.84 -0.91 29.12
C GLU A 115 6.54 -2.20 28.64
N PRO A 116 7.76 -2.53 29.12
CA PRO A 116 8.54 -1.84 30.16
C PRO A 116 9.37 -0.65 29.66
N ASP A 117 9.59 -0.54 28.35
CA ASP A 117 10.36 0.51 27.71
C ASP A 117 9.64 1.00 26.43
N PRO A 118 9.85 2.26 26.02
CA PRO A 118 9.31 2.79 24.77
C PRO A 118 9.67 1.93 23.56
N ILE A 119 8.69 1.67 22.71
CA ILE A 119 8.87 0.89 21.48
C ILE A 119 8.97 1.84 20.30
N ALA A 120 10.11 1.84 19.62
CA ALA A 120 10.34 2.62 18.41
C ALA A 120 10.64 1.71 17.22
N ALA A 121 10.02 1.97 16.07
CA ALA A 121 10.31 1.27 14.83
C ALA A 121 10.40 2.24 13.65
N LYS A 122 11.23 1.85 12.68
CA LYS A 122 11.42 2.59 11.44
C LYS A 122 10.47 2.05 10.36
N HIS A 123 9.73 2.95 9.74
CA HIS A 123 8.77 2.67 8.68
C HIS A 123 9.20 3.34 7.40
N ARG A 124 9.09 2.59 6.30
CA ARG A 124 9.35 3.09 4.95
C ARG A 124 8.10 3.24 4.09
N HIS A 125 7.00 2.66 4.54
CA HIS A 125 5.77 2.57 3.78
C HIS A 125 4.64 3.24 4.55
N PHE A 126 4.78 4.56 4.75
CA PHE A 126 3.75 5.39 5.33
C PHE A 126 3.33 6.44 4.32
N LEU A 127 2.10 6.93 4.48
CA LEU A 127 1.55 7.98 3.65
C LEU A 127 0.68 8.90 4.49
N TYR A 128 0.49 10.12 3.99
CA TYR A 128 -0.54 11.02 4.48
C TYR A 128 -1.71 11.01 3.50
N ALA A 129 -2.94 10.89 4.00
CA ALA A 129 -4.13 10.83 3.17
C ALA A 129 -5.32 11.58 3.75
N ASP A 130 -6.19 12.02 2.83
CA ASP A 130 -7.54 12.44 3.17
C ASP A 130 -8.37 11.25 3.70
N SER A 131 -9.41 11.54 4.49
CA SER A 131 -10.32 10.53 5.04
C SER A 131 -11.06 9.70 3.99
N SER A 132 -11.25 10.24 2.79
CA SER A 132 -11.84 9.54 1.64
C SER A 132 -10.94 8.43 1.07
N PHE A 133 -9.65 8.41 1.38
CA PHE A 133 -8.72 7.43 0.82
C PHE A 133 -9.04 5.99 1.21
N LEU A 134 -9.26 5.73 2.50
CA LEU A 134 -9.51 4.38 3.02
C LEU A 134 -10.76 3.74 2.36
N PRO A 135 -11.93 4.40 2.29
CA PRO A 135 -13.09 3.84 1.61
C PRO A 135 -12.90 3.77 0.09
N MET A 136 -12.24 4.74 -0.53
CA MET A 136 -11.99 4.72 -1.99
C MET A 136 -11.12 3.52 -2.40
N MET A 137 -10.13 3.16 -1.59
CA MET A 137 -9.25 2.02 -1.84
C MET A 137 -9.77 0.70 -1.28
N GLY A 138 -10.90 0.69 -0.57
CA GLY A 138 -11.50 -0.52 0.00
C GLY A 138 -10.77 -1.10 1.22
N TYR A 139 -10.09 -0.28 2.01
CA TYR A 139 -9.47 -0.74 3.25
C TYR A 139 -10.52 -1.21 4.25
N THR A 140 -10.38 -2.46 4.71
CA THR A 140 -11.22 -2.99 5.80
C THR A 140 -10.58 -2.66 7.14
N LEU A 141 -11.28 -1.87 7.96
CA LEU A 141 -10.88 -1.63 9.35
C LEU A 141 -11.37 -2.77 10.25
N LEU A 142 -10.48 -3.24 11.13
CA LEU A 142 -10.79 -4.11 12.25
C LEU A 142 -11.36 -3.31 13.43
N SER A 143 -10.88 -2.08 13.60
CA SER A 143 -11.33 -1.12 14.62
C SER A 143 -11.36 0.29 14.04
N GLY A 144 -12.33 1.11 14.45
CA GLY A 144 -12.55 2.47 13.92
C GLY A 144 -13.50 2.50 12.72
N ASP A 145 -13.87 3.70 12.27
CA ASP A 145 -14.73 3.92 11.09
C ASP A 145 -13.86 4.44 9.92
N PRO A 146 -13.82 3.75 8.76
CA PRO A 146 -13.00 4.16 7.62
C PRO A 146 -13.30 5.56 7.09
N LYS A 147 -14.52 6.08 7.30
CA LYS A 147 -14.92 7.41 6.83
C LYS A 147 -14.44 8.53 7.74
N THR A 148 -14.26 8.26 9.03
CA THR A 148 -13.92 9.29 10.02
C THR A 148 -12.54 9.10 10.62
N ALA A 149 -11.89 7.95 10.41
CA ALA A 149 -10.62 7.62 11.05
C ALA A 149 -9.51 8.63 10.73
N LEU A 150 -9.51 9.25 9.55
CA LEU A 150 -8.53 10.30 9.18
C LEU A 150 -9.18 11.68 9.02
N ALA A 151 -10.37 11.90 9.60
CA ALA A 151 -11.11 13.15 9.44
C ALA A 151 -10.66 14.26 10.41
N GLU A 152 -10.04 13.90 11.53
CA GLU A 152 -9.44 14.87 12.45
C GLU A 152 -7.93 14.99 12.16
N PRO A 153 -7.33 16.17 12.36
CA PRO A 153 -5.88 16.34 12.28
C PRO A 153 -5.18 15.50 13.36
N LEU A 154 -3.88 15.25 13.17
CA LEU A 154 -3.07 14.43 14.08
C LEU A 154 -3.69 13.05 14.37
N THR A 155 -4.27 12.41 13.36
CA THR A 155 -4.80 11.04 13.50
C THR A 155 -4.04 10.04 12.63
N ALA A 156 -4.04 8.79 13.07
CA ALA A 156 -3.33 7.70 12.43
C ALA A 156 -4.18 6.44 12.35
N VAL A 157 -4.04 5.75 11.23
CA VAL A 157 -4.60 4.42 10.99
C VAL A 157 -3.43 3.45 10.73
N ILE A 158 -3.32 2.41 11.55
CA ILE A 158 -2.17 1.49 11.56
C ILE A 158 -2.59 0.07 11.18
N SER A 159 -1.68 -0.71 10.61
CA SER A 159 -2.00 -2.11 10.28
C SER A 159 -2.12 -2.95 11.55
N GLU A 160 -2.87 -4.06 11.47
CA GLU A 160 -3.02 -5.04 12.56
C GLU A 160 -1.66 -5.50 13.14
N LYS A 161 -0.66 -5.69 12.29
CA LYS A 161 0.70 -6.06 12.72
C LYS A 161 1.37 -4.95 13.51
N TYR A 162 1.20 -3.70 13.12
CA TYR A 162 1.82 -2.57 13.84
C TYR A 162 1.07 -2.25 15.13
N ALA A 163 -0.24 -2.42 15.16
CA ALA A 163 -1.00 -2.41 16.42
C ALA A 163 -0.41 -3.39 17.43
N ARG A 164 -0.14 -4.65 17.01
CA ARG A 164 0.52 -5.65 17.85
C ARG A 164 1.95 -5.28 18.27
N ILE A 165 2.73 -4.68 17.38
CA ILE A 165 4.11 -4.26 17.71
C ILE A 165 4.13 -3.18 18.79
N TYR A 166 3.23 -2.19 18.69
CA TYR A 166 3.23 -1.03 19.57
C TYR A 166 2.44 -1.21 20.87
N PHE A 167 1.36 -1.98 20.82
CA PHE A 167 0.39 -2.08 21.92
C PHE A 167 0.18 -3.52 22.39
N GLY A 168 0.83 -4.52 21.77
CA GLY A 168 0.65 -5.92 22.13
C GLY A 168 -0.79 -6.39 21.90
N ASP A 169 -1.44 -6.85 22.97
CA ASP A 169 -2.84 -7.27 22.99
C ASP A 169 -3.78 -6.15 23.49
N GLU A 170 -3.26 -4.96 23.80
CA GLU A 170 -4.08 -3.84 24.24
C GLU A 170 -4.78 -3.14 23.07
N ASP A 171 -5.93 -2.53 23.34
CA ASP A 171 -6.64 -1.73 22.35
C ASP A 171 -5.82 -0.47 22.01
N PRO A 172 -5.42 -0.28 20.73
CA PRO A 172 -4.66 0.89 20.32
C PRO A 172 -5.54 2.12 20.13
N ILE A 173 -6.87 1.99 20.03
CA ILE A 173 -7.75 3.10 19.69
C ILE A 173 -7.72 4.18 20.79
N GLY A 174 -7.56 5.44 20.37
CA GLY A 174 -7.48 6.60 21.24
C GLY A 174 -6.11 6.85 21.85
N LYS A 175 -5.17 5.90 21.75
CA LYS A 175 -3.79 6.07 22.22
C LYS A 175 -2.96 6.87 21.23
N THR A 176 -1.85 7.42 21.71
CA THR A 176 -0.97 8.26 20.90
C THR A 176 0.32 7.57 20.52
N LEU A 177 0.81 7.86 19.32
CA LEU A 177 2.15 7.51 18.85
C LEU A 177 2.87 8.79 18.49
N ARG A 178 4.18 8.88 18.76
CA ARG A 178 5.03 9.94 18.24
C ARG A 178 5.50 9.57 16.85
N MET A 179 5.24 10.43 15.87
CA MET A 179 5.64 10.28 14.48
C MET A 179 6.74 11.30 14.16
N GLN A 180 7.89 10.80 13.73
CA GLN A 180 9.01 11.63 13.28
C GLN A 180 9.41 11.23 11.88
N ASP A 181 9.44 12.16 10.91
CA ASP A 181 9.88 11.86 9.56
C ASP A 181 11.06 12.71 9.08
N ASP A 182 11.59 12.34 7.90
CA ASP A 182 12.72 13.03 7.26
C ASP A 182 12.39 14.49 6.84
N ASP A 183 11.10 14.88 6.85
CA ASP A 183 10.62 16.24 6.55
C ASP A 183 10.50 17.12 7.82
N TYR A 184 11.12 16.70 8.93
CA TYR A 184 11.14 17.36 10.23
C TYR A 184 9.80 17.38 10.97
N ALA A 185 8.83 16.55 10.58
CA ALA A 185 7.65 16.33 11.42
C ALA A 185 8.08 15.68 12.75
N ASN A 186 7.45 16.09 13.85
CA ASN A 186 7.65 15.48 15.18
C ASN A 186 6.36 15.61 16.00
N GLU A 187 5.32 14.97 15.50
CA GLU A 187 3.96 15.16 16.00
C GLU A 187 3.48 13.96 16.82
N LEU A 188 2.58 14.23 17.77
CA LEU A 188 1.83 13.18 18.45
C LEU A 188 0.56 12.91 17.67
N VAL A 189 0.40 11.68 17.19
CA VAL A 189 -0.76 11.25 16.42
C VAL A 189 -1.60 10.26 17.22
N LYS A 190 -2.91 10.48 17.24
CA LYS A 190 -3.89 9.61 17.89
C LYS A 190 -4.27 8.47 16.95
N VAL A 191 -4.19 7.23 17.41
CA VAL A 191 -4.64 6.07 16.66
C VAL A 191 -6.16 6.02 16.68
N THR A 192 -6.78 6.11 15.51
CA THR A 192 -8.24 6.18 15.32
C THR A 192 -8.79 5.00 14.53
N GLY A 193 -7.91 4.19 13.95
CA GLY A 193 -8.30 2.97 13.27
C GLY A 193 -7.17 1.95 13.15
N VAL A 194 -7.58 0.69 13.03
CA VAL A 194 -6.68 -0.43 12.74
C VAL A 194 -7.19 -1.13 11.49
N PHE A 195 -6.38 -1.23 10.45
CA PHE A 195 -6.76 -1.92 9.21
C PHE A 195 -6.21 -3.35 9.15
N LYS A 196 -7.00 -4.24 8.54
CA LYS A 196 -6.58 -5.61 8.26
C LYS A 196 -5.39 -5.62 7.31
N GLU A 197 -4.45 -6.53 7.52
CA GLU A 197 -3.31 -6.67 6.60
C GLU A 197 -3.79 -6.91 5.16
N LEU A 198 -3.18 -6.17 4.24
CA LEU A 198 -3.35 -6.37 2.81
C LEU A 198 -2.55 -7.59 2.34
N PRO A 199 -2.96 -8.27 1.25
CA PRO A 199 -2.22 -9.41 0.75
C PRO A 199 -0.82 -9.01 0.24
N ALA A 200 0.13 -9.96 0.30
CA ALA A 200 1.54 -9.69 0.01
C ALA A 200 1.85 -9.26 -1.43
N ASN A 201 0.89 -9.43 -2.36
CA ASN A 201 0.96 -8.95 -3.74
C ASN A 201 0.73 -7.44 -3.88
N TYR A 202 0.49 -6.73 -2.77
CA TYR A 202 0.21 -5.30 -2.73
C TYR A 202 1.50 -4.43 -2.81
N THR A 203 1.77 -3.80 -3.96
CA THR A 203 3.07 -3.11 -4.23
C THR A 203 3.08 -1.57 -4.19
N PRO A 204 2.05 -0.82 -4.63
CA PRO A 204 2.10 0.64 -4.74
C PRO A 204 2.20 1.39 -3.43
N VAL A 205 1.84 0.80 -2.27
CA VAL A 205 2.04 1.52 -1.01
C VAL A 205 2.47 0.70 0.20
N GLY A 206 2.48 -0.64 0.15
CA GLY A 206 2.96 -1.48 1.27
C GLY A 206 2.49 -1.00 2.65
N LEU A 207 1.26 -0.45 2.70
CA LEU A 207 0.90 0.56 3.68
C LEU A 207 1.01 0.00 5.08
N THR A 208 1.85 0.64 5.87
CA THR A 208 2.13 0.30 7.26
C THR A 208 1.26 1.14 8.18
N CYS A 209 1.25 2.44 7.91
CA CYS A 209 0.51 3.44 8.66
C CYS A 209 0.12 4.59 7.73
N CYS A 210 -1.06 5.13 7.97
CA CYS A 210 -1.64 6.24 7.26
C CYS A 210 -1.90 7.37 8.26
N PHE A 211 -1.46 8.58 7.94
CA PHE A 211 -1.69 9.77 8.76
C PHE A 211 -2.67 10.71 8.09
N SER A 212 -3.39 11.52 8.86
CA SER A 212 -4.29 12.54 8.33
C SER A 212 -3.54 13.59 7.51
N TYR A 213 -4.03 13.90 6.31
CA TYR A 213 -3.42 14.86 5.38
C TYR A 213 -3.47 16.32 5.85
N GLU A 214 -4.43 16.69 6.71
CA GLU A 214 -4.71 18.09 7.06
C GLU A 214 -3.52 18.85 7.65
N ASP A 215 -2.55 18.16 8.25
CA ASP A 215 -1.30 18.77 8.77
C ASP A 215 -0.18 18.95 7.73
N THR A 216 -0.20 18.25 6.59
CA THR A 216 0.97 18.26 5.68
C THR A 216 1.00 19.47 4.74
N VAL A 217 -0.01 20.34 4.79
CA VAL A 217 0.04 21.67 4.17
C VAL A 217 0.72 22.62 5.16
N TRP A 218 2.06 22.57 5.16
CA TRP A 218 2.98 23.61 5.63
C TRP A 218 2.29 24.98 5.81
N PRO A 219 2.04 25.45 7.06
CA PRO A 219 1.36 26.72 7.33
C PRO A 219 2.05 27.95 6.71
N TRP A 220 3.31 27.84 6.31
CA TRP A 220 4.15 28.96 5.85
C TRP A 220 3.83 29.50 4.44
N ARG A 221 2.69 29.12 3.82
CA ARG A 221 2.24 29.67 2.52
C ARG A 221 0.76 30.04 2.40
N LEU A 222 -0.07 29.78 3.41
CA LEU A 222 -1.39 30.41 3.51
C LEU A 222 -1.29 31.46 4.61
N GLY A 223 -1.18 32.72 4.19
CA GLY A 223 -0.95 33.86 5.07
C GLY A 223 -1.97 33.96 6.18
N SER A 224 -1.62 33.46 7.36
CA SER A 224 -2.18 33.89 8.62
C SER A 224 -1.07 33.72 9.66
N GLY A 225 -0.27 34.77 9.80
CA GLY A 225 0.48 34.97 11.04
C GLY A 225 -0.49 35.07 12.22
N PRO A 226 0.02 34.93 13.46
CA PRO A 226 -0.79 35.16 14.64
C PRO A 226 -1.25 36.62 14.62
N VAL A 227 -2.57 36.82 14.63
CA VAL A 227 -3.20 38.03 15.14
C VAL A 227 -3.71 37.71 16.53
#